data_AF-A0A8T7DTC0-F1
#
_entry.id   AF-A0A8T7DTC0-F1
#
_cell.length_a   1.000
_cell.length_b   1.000
_cell.length_c   1.000
_cell.angle_alpha   90.00
_cell.angle_beta   90.00
_cell.angle_gamma   90.00
#
_symmetry.space_group_name_H-M   'P 1'
#
loop_
_entity.id
_entity.type
_entity.pdbx_description
1 polymer ?
#
loop_
_entity_poly.entity_id
_entity_poly.type
_entity_poly.pdbx_seq_one_letter_code
_entity_poly.pdbx_strand_id
1 'polypeptide(L)'
;VLAAQAAIDAASALIAFSLARSLFGAGIGVLTLAAMILFPLSAYYTLRMLPEALFTLAFIAAVASFRSALATDTIAAYVRVGVLGGVAALVKPVGLLLVPIYGLILFAARRPLPWRPVAVMFLCQALVIAPWTVRNWVVSGYFVPVATGAGFSLWVGNNLITGGVEEVEGDALLALDQRMRTIAAAADGQDPALLDWEPSTGVGHSANITPDVDRAFAREALREMKAHPAETLVIVSRKVVRLWFSIGRLKNQWAQGYVALVQGALLTLAGWGIVIAWRRGLQLWPLLVPIGYVTAVHALTFSTLRYSIPLMPLVIMFAVFGALDLCARVLGRLAIERPAWLAALQAER
;
A
#
# COMPACT_ATOMS: atom_id res chain seq x y z
N VAL A 1 -19.96 -4.06 -13.17
CA VAL A 1 -18.57 -4.00 -12.65
C VAL A 1 -18.26 -2.63 -12.02
N LEU A 2 -18.31 -1.53 -12.76
CA LEU A 2 -17.97 -0.19 -12.22
C LEU A 2 -18.78 0.22 -10.98
N ALA A 3 -20.10 -0.05 -10.97
CA ALA A 3 -20.95 0.21 -9.80
C ALA A 3 -20.49 -0.55 -8.54
N ALA A 4 -19.99 -1.78 -8.70
CA ALA A 4 -19.46 -2.56 -7.58
C ALA A 4 -18.14 -1.98 -7.07
N GLN A 5 -17.24 -1.52 -7.96
CA GLN A 5 -16.00 -0.84 -7.55
C GLN A 5 -16.31 0.45 -6.78
N ALA A 6 -17.26 1.25 -7.29
CA ALA A 6 -17.70 2.48 -6.61
C ALA A 6 -18.29 2.19 -5.21
N ALA A 7 -19.07 1.11 -5.06
CA ALA A 7 -19.59 0.68 -3.76
C ALA A 7 -18.46 0.24 -2.79
N ILE A 8 -17.44 -0.46 -3.30
CA ILE A 8 -16.26 -0.89 -2.53
C ILE A 8 -15.42 0.32 -2.07
N ASP A 9 -15.22 1.31 -2.94
CA ASP A 9 -14.50 2.53 -2.60
C ASP A 9 -15.29 3.38 -1.59
N ALA A 10 -16.62 3.45 -1.73
CA ALA A 10 -17.49 4.09 -0.73
C ALA A 10 -17.38 3.39 0.64
N ALA A 11 -17.35 2.06 0.68
CA ALA A 11 -17.14 1.31 1.91
C ALA A 11 -15.77 1.62 2.55
N SER A 12 -14.72 1.75 1.73
CA SER A 12 -13.38 2.15 2.20
C SER A 12 -13.40 3.55 2.82
N ALA A 13 -14.12 4.49 2.20
CA ALA A 13 -14.28 5.85 2.70
C ALA A 13 -15.09 5.90 4.01
N LEU A 14 -16.09 5.03 4.20
CA LEU A 14 -16.84 4.90 5.45
C LEU A 14 -15.98 4.35 6.61
N ILE A 15 -15.05 3.43 6.31
CA ILE A 15 -14.08 2.96 7.32
C ILE A 15 -13.14 4.10 7.72
N ALA A 16 -12.65 4.88 6.74
CA ALA A 16 -11.82 6.05 6.99
C ALA A 16 -12.56 7.10 7.85
N PHE A 17 -13.83 7.37 7.53
CA PHE A 17 -14.73 8.21 8.34
C PHE A 17 -14.80 7.73 9.79
N SER A 18 -15.03 6.43 10.01
CA SER A 18 -15.15 5.86 11.35
C SER A 18 -13.84 5.98 12.15
N LEU A 19 -12.71 5.70 11.50
CA LEU A 19 -11.38 5.88 12.10
C LEU A 19 -11.14 7.34 12.50
N ALA A 20 -11.36 8.26 11.56
CA ALA A 20 -11.19 9.70 11.75
C ALA A 20 -12.09 10.22 12.87
N ARG A 21 -13.37 9.83 12.88
CA ARG A 21 -14.33 10.17 13.93
C ARG A 21 -13.85 9.71 15.30
N SER A 22 -13.38 8.47 15.40
CA SER A 22 -12.95 7.88 16.67
C SER A 22 -11.64 8.44 17.22
N LEU A 23 -10.84 9.13 16.39
CA LEU A 23 -9.54 9.70 16.78
C LEU A 23 -9.59 11.21 16.98
N PHE A 24 -10.40 11.90 16.17
CA PHE A 24 -10.30 13.35 16.05
C PHE A 24 -11.64 14.09 16.17
N GLY A 25 -12.77 13.38 16.26
CA GLY A 25 -14.13 13.94 16.35
C GLY A 25 -14.95 13.78 15.06
N ALA A 26 -16.28 13.86 15.15
CA ALA A 26 -17.17 13.54 14.03
C ALA A 26 -17.00 14.50 12.85
N GLY A 27 -16.73 15.78 13.12
CA GLY A 27 -16.37 16.75 12.11
C GLY A 27 -15.20 16.35 11.20
N ILE A 28 -14.12 15.82 11.78
CA ILE A 28 -12.96 15.31 11.03
C ILE A 28 -13.34 14.06 10.23
N GLY A 29 -14.21 13.23 10.79
CA GLY A 29 -14.82 12.11 10.08
C GLY A 29 -15.50 12.54 8.79
N VAL A 30 -16.46 13.46 8.86
CA VAL A 30 -17.24 13.93 7.71
C VAL A 30 -16.32 14.53 6.64
N LEU A 31 -15.35 15.36 7.05
CA LEU A 31 -14.41 15.97 6.11
C LEU A 31 -13.47 14.94 5.48
N THR A 32 -13.08 13.89 6.21
CA THR A 32 -12.31 12.75 5.67
C THR A 32 -13.12 12.01 4.60
N LEU A 33 -14.40 11.74 4.86
CA LEU A 33 -15.31 11.12 3.90
C LEU A 33 -15.45 11.97 2.62
N ALA A 34 -15.71 13.27 2.78
CA ALA A 34 -15.84 14.20 1.67
C ALA A 34 -14.54 14.29 0.85
N ALA A 35 -13.39 14.40 1.52
CA ALA A 35 -12.09 14.45 0.86
C ALA A 35 -11.77 13.17 0.08
N MET A 36 -12.13 11.99 0.61
CA MET A 36 -11.98 10.71 -0.08
C MET A 36 -12.83 10.63 -1.37
N ILE A 37 -14.09 11.08 -1.32
CA ILE A 37 -15.00 11.07 -2.47
C ILE A 37 -14.49 12.00 -3.58
N LEU A 38 -13.95 13.16 -3.19
CA LEU A 38 -13.44 14.17 -4.12
C LEU A 38 -12.00 13.90 -4.58
N PHE A 39 -11.34 12.86 -4.06
CA PHE A 39 -9.93 12.61 -4.32
C PHE A 39 -9.72 12.16 -5.78
N PRO A 40 -9.00 12.94 -6.62
CA PRO A 40 -8.94 12.69 -8.06
C PRO A 40 -8.35 11.34 -8.45
N LEU A 41 -7.33 10.86 -7.71
CA LEU A 41 -6.71 9.57 -8.02
C LEU A 41 -7.65 8.41 -7.71
N SER A 42 -8.40 8.45 -6.60
CA SER A 42 -9.42 7.44 -6.33
C SER A 42 -10.43 7.40 -7.47
N ALA A 43 -11.01 8.54 -7.86
CA ALA A 43 -11.95 8.59 -8.99
C ALA A 43 -11.37 8.02 -10.30
N TYR A 44 -10.11 8.32 -10.60
CA TYR A 44 -9.43 7.79 -11.79
C TYR A 44 -9.27 6.27 -11.77
N TYR A 45 -8.86 5.69 -10.63
CA TYR A 45 -8.64 4.25 -10.53
C TYR A 45 -9.93 3.45 -10.32
N THR A 46 -10.98 4.05 -9.73
CA THR A 46 -12.33 3.44 -9.65
C THR A 46 -12.92 3.16 -11.03
N LEU A 47 -12.58 3.99 -12.03
CA LEU A 47 -13.06 3.84 -13.42
C LEU A 47 -12.28 2.78 -14.21
N ARG A 48 -11.23 2.18 -13.62
CA ARG A 48 -10.43 1.11 -14.23
C ARG A 48 -10.75 -0.22 -13.55
N MET A 49 -10.88 -1.30 -14.30
CA MET A 49 -11.11 -2.64 -13.74
C MET A 49 -9.81 -3.16 -13.14
N LEU A 50 -9.65 -2.97 -11.83
CA LEU A 50 -8.37 -3.05 -11.14
C LEU A 50 -8.56 -3.56 -9.70
N PRO A 51 -7.64 -4.36 -9.14
CA PRO A 51 -7.77 -4.91 -7.79
C PRO A 51 -7.65 -3.88 -6.66
N GLU A 52 -7.30 -2.62 -6.98
CA GLU A 52 -7.04 -1.53 -6.04
C GLU A 52 -8.21 -1.25 -5.11
N ALA A 53 -9.44 -1.19 -5.61
CA ALA A 53 -10.61 -0.88 -4.80
C ALA A 53 -10.82 -1.98 -3.73
N LEU A 54 -10.84 -3.24 -4.16
CA LEU A 54 -11.03 -4.39 -3.27
C LEU A 54 -9.87 -4.54 -2.27
N PHE A 55 -8.63 -4.32 -2.73
CA PHE A 55 -7.46 -4.35 -1.87
C PHE A 55 -7.50 -3.23 -0.83
N THR A 56 -7.86 -2.01 -1.23
CA THR A 56 -7.98 -0.85 -0.34
C THR A 56 -9.01 -1.12 0.76
N LEU A 57 -10.18 -1.67 0.40
CA LEU A 57 -11.22 -2.04 1.36
C LEU A 57 -10.71 -3.08 2.37
N ALA A 58 -10.17 -4.19 1.89
CA ALA A 58 -9.68 -5.26 2.76
C ALA A 58 -8.52 -4.79 3.66
N PHE A 59 -7.60 -4.00 3.09
CA PHE A 59 -6.44 -3.47 3.78
C PHE A 59 -6.86 -2.48 4.88
N ILE A 60 -7.68 -1.48 4.56
CA ILE A 60 -8.11 -0.48 5.57
C ILE A 60 -9.01 -1.12 6.64
N ALA A 61 -9.82 -2.11 6.27
CA ALA A 61 -10.63 -2.88 7.23
C ALA A 61 -9.74 -3.67 8.20
N ALA A 62 -8.66 -4.28 7.73
CA ALA A 62 -7.70 -4.98 8.58
C ALA A 62 -6.99 -4.02 9.53
N VAL A 63 -6.55 -2.85 9.04
CA VAL A 63 -5.95 -1.78 9.87
C VAL A 63 -6.94 -1.28 10.93
N ALA A 64 -8.18 -0.98 10.55
CA ALA A 64 -9.20 -0.50 11.47
C ALA A 64 -9.57 -1.55 12.53
N SER A 65 -9.68 -2.82 12.11
CA SER A 65 -9.94 -3.94 13.03
C SER A 65 -8.81 -4.13 14.03
N PHE A 66 -7.57 -3.92 13.62
CA PHE A 66 -6.42 -4.04 14.53
C PHE A 66 -6.41 -2.94 15.58
N ARG A 67 -6.70 -1.68 15.19
CA ARG A 67 -6.90 -0.60 16.16
C ARG A 67 -8.05 -0.91 17.12
N SER A 68 -9.17 -1.45 16.62
CA SER A 68 -10.30 -1.86 17.46
C SER A 68 -9.93 -3.02 18.41
N ALA A 69 -9.09 -3.96 17.96
CA ALA A 69 -8.59 -5.05 18.79
C ALA A 69 -7.69 -4.54 19.91
N LEU A 70 -6.83 -3.54 19.65
CA LEU A 70 -6.02 -2.92 20.69
C LEU A 70 -6.86 -2.24 21.78
N ALA A 71 -8.01 -1.66 21.41
CA ALA A 71 -8.89 -0.95 22.34
C ALA A 71 -9.82 -1.89 23.13
N THR A 72 -10.36 -2.94 22.49
CA THR A 72 -11.32 -3.86 23.13
C THR A 72 -10.65 -5.07 23.78
N ASP A 73 -9.48 -5.44 23.29
CA ASP A 73 -8.66 -6.58 23.72
C ASP A 73 -9.38 -7.95 23.77
N THR A 74 -10.34 -8.16 22.87
CA THR A 74 -11.08 -9.42 22.76
C THR A 74 -10.50 -10.33 21.67
N ILE A 75 -10.51 -11.64 21.89
CA ILE A 75 -10.07 -12.63 20.88
C ILE A 75 -10.86 -12.50 19.57
N ALA A 76 -12.17 -12.23 19.64
CA ALA A 76 -12.99 -11.98 18.45
C ALA A 76 -12.51 -10.78 17.62
N ALA A 77 -11.99 -9.73 18.26
CA ALA A 77 -11.40 -8.62 17.53
C ALA A 77 -10.12 -9.03 16.79
N TYR A 78 -9.26 -9.84 17.40
CA TYR A 78 -8.06 -10.38 16.75
C TYR A 78 -8.36 -11.40 15.64
N VAL A 79 -9.43 -12.19 15.75
CA VAL A 79 -9.95 -13.03 14.64
C VAL A 79 -10.25 -12.17 13.42
N ARG A 80 -10.96 -11.05 13.60
CA ARG A 80 -11.27 -10.13 12.48
C ARG A 80 -10.01 -9.60 11.79
N VAL A 81 -8.95 -9.32 12.55
CA VAL A 81 -7.65 -8.88 11.99
C VAL A 81 -7.05 -9.96 11.10
N GLY A 82 -6.98 -11.20 11.60
CA GLY A 82 -6.44 -12.33 10.84
C GLY A 82 -7.24 -12.61 9.56
N VAL A 83 -8.57 -12.63 9.66
CA VAL A 83 -9.46 -12.88 8.51
C VAL A 83 -9.29 -11.77 7.45
N LEU A 84 -9.40 -10.50 7.83
CA LEU A 84 -9.30 -9.38 6.89
C LEU A 84 -7.89 -9.24 6.32
N GLY A 85 -6.86 -9.53 7.10
CA GLY A 85 -5.48 -9.59 6.62
C GLY A 85 -5.24 -10.74 5.64
N GLY A 86 -5.91 -11.88 5.83
CA GLY A 86 -5.92 -13.00 4.87
C GLY A 86 -6.60 -12.63 3.57
N VAL A 87 -7.76 -11.95 3.64
CA VAL A 87 -8.45 -11.43 2.46
C VAL A 87 -7.58 -10.42 1.71
N ALA A 88 -6.96 -9.46 2.41
CA ALA A 88 -6.06 -8.50 1.80
C ALA A 88 -4.87 -9.18 1.09
N ALA A 89 -4.29 -10.22 1.71
CA ALA A 89 -3.21 -11.01 1.13
C ALA A 89 -3.65 -11.76 -0.14
N LEU A 90 -4.86 -12.33 -0.17
CA LEU A 90 -5.40 -12.98 -1.36
C LEU A 90 -5.66 -12.00 -2.52
N VAL A 91 -5.99 -10.74 -2.23
CA VAL A 91 -6.19 -9.73 -3.28
C VAL A 91 -4.85 -9.24 -3.83
N LYS A 92 -3.87 -8.92 -2.96
CA LYS A 92 -2.51 -8.58 -3.37
C LYS A 92 -1.47 -9.16 -2.39
N PRO A 93 -0.36 -9.76 -2.87
CA PRO A 93 0.66 -10.35 -2.00
C PRO A 93 1.27 -9.40 -0.96
N VAL A 94 1.28 -8.09 -1.22
CA VAL A 94 1.70 -7.08 -0.22
C VAL A 94 0.79 -7.03 1.02
N GLY A 95 -0.40 -7.63 1.00
CA GLY A 95 -1.21 -7.81 2.21
C GLY A 95 -0.66 -8.89 3.17
N LEU A 96 0.20 -9.79 2.71
CA LEU A 96 0.61 -10.99 3.44
C LEU A 96 1.34 -10.67 4.75
N LEU A 97 2.29 -9.72 4.75
CA LEU A 97 3.12 -9.43 5.92
C LEU A 97 2.47 -8.47 6.92
N LEU A 98 1.29 -7.91 6.62
CA LEU A 98 0.62 -6.98 7.52
C LEU A 98 0.33 -7.60 8.89
N VAL A 99 -0.27 -8.80 8.91
CA VAL A 99 -0.61 -9.52 10.15
C VAL A 99 0.64 -9.95 10.93
N PRO A 100 1.68 -10.53 10.30
CA PRO A 100 2.94 -10.80 10.97
C PRO A 100 3.58 -9.58 11.62
N ILE A 101 3.62 -8.44 10.91
CA ILE A 101 4.18 -7.19 11.44
C ILE A 101 3.41 -6.73 12.68
N TYR A 102 2.08 -6.77 12.64
CA TYR A 102 1.26 -6.46 13.81
C TYR A 102 1.47 -7.42 14.98
N GLY A 103 1.61 -8.72 14.71
CA GLY A 103 1.93 -9.71 15.75
C GLY A 103 3.28 -9.44 16.41
N LEU A 104 4.32 -9.10 15.63
CA LEU A 104 5.64 -8.72 16.15
C LEU A 104 5.58 -7.47 17.03
N ILE A 105 4.83 -6.45 16.60
CA ILE A 105 4.68 -5.22 17.39
C ILE A 105 3.91 -5.49 18.68
N LEU A 106 2.86 -6.31 18.64
CA LEU A 106 2.14 -6.72 19.86
C LEU A 106 3.07 -7.42 20.85
N PHE A 107 3.90 -8.35 20.38
CA PHE A 107 4.90 -9.01 21.23
C PHE A 107 5.91 -8.04 21.83
N ALA A 108 6.34 -7.04 21.06
CA ALA A 108 7.27 -6.02 21.55
C ALA A 108 6.63 -5.05 22.54
N ALA A 109 5.35 -4.71 22.34
CA ALA A 109 4.67 -3.64 23.06
C ALA A 109 3.97 -4.07 24.36
N ARG A 110 3.72 -5.37 24.57
CA ARG A 110 2.92 -5.86 25.71
C ARG A 110 3.63 -6.91 26.54
N ARG A 111 3.39 -6.83 27.86
CA ARG A 111 3.79 -7.82 28.88
C ARG A 111 2.60 -8.10 29.80
N PRO A 112 2.29 -9.38 30.15
CA PRO A 112 2.92 -10.62 29.66
C PRO A 112 2.71 -10.81 28.15
N LEU A 113 3.47 -11.72 27.54
CA LEU A 113 3.48 -11.89 26.08
C LEU A 113 2.08 -12.25 25.54
N PRO A 114 1.54 -11.51 24.56
CA PRO A 114 0.19 -11.71 24.03
C PRO A 114 0.11 -12.89 23.04
N TRP A 115 0.61 -14.07 23.41
CA TRP A 115 0.71 -15.22 22.49
C TRP A 115 -0.63 -15.69 21.95
N ARG A 116 -1.71 -15.63 22.75
CA ARG A 116 -3.07 -16.02 22.33
C ARG A 116 -3.63 -15.12 21.22
N PRO A 117 -3.74 -13.79 21.40
CA PRO A 117 -4.11 -12.87 20.32
C PRO A 117 -3.28 -13.06 19.05
N VAL A 118 -1.95 -13.13 19.20
CA VAL A 118 -1.06 -13.25 18.06
C VAL A 118 -1.30 -14.57 17.33
N ALA A 119 -1.32 -15.71 18.03
CA ALA A 119 -1.57 -17.02 17.43
C ALA A 119 -2.91 -17.07 16.68
N VAL A 120 -3.98 -16.47 17.23
CA VAL A 120 -5.30 -16.41 16.58
C VAL A 120 -5.26 -15.57 15.30
N MET A 121 -4.58 -14.41 15.30
CA MET A 121 -4.44 -13.59 14.10
C MET A 121 -3.75 -14.37 12.96
N PHE A 122 -2.63 -15.02 13.28
CA PHE A 122 -1.87 -15.82 12.31
C PHE A 122 -2.66 -17.03 11.81
N LEU A 123 -3.32 -17.77 12.72
CA LEU A 123 -4.13 -18.93 12.37
C LEU A 123 -5.28 -18.54 11.45
N CYS A 124 -6.02 -17.47 11.77
CA CYS A 124 -7.12 -17.02 10.92
C CYS A 124 -6.63 -16.53 9.55
N GLN A 125 -5.48 -15.83 9.47
CA GLN A 125 -4.90 -15.46 8.18
C GLN A 125 -4.53 -16.71 7.36
N ALA A 126 -3.87 -17.69 7.99
CA ALA A 126 -3.49 -18.93 7.33
C ALA A 126 -4.71 -19.72 6.84
N LEU A 127 -5.77 -19.81 7.64
CA LEU A 127 -7.02 -20.50 7.26
C LEU A 127 -7.73 -19.84 6.07
N VAL A 128 -7.71 -18.50 5.98
CA VAL A 128 -8.28 -17.78 4.83
C VAL A 128 -7.45 -18.04 3.57
N ILE A 129 -6.12 -18.07 3.67
CA ILE A 129 -5.22 -18.25 2.53
C ILE A 129 -5.14 -19.73 2.08
N ALA A 130 -5.33 -20.67 3.01
CA ALA A 130 -5.11 -22.10 2.80
C ALA A 130 -5.83 -22.70 1.56
N PRO A 131 -7.12 -22.42 1.27
CA PRO A 131 -7.78 -22.97 0.09
C PRO A 131 -7.07 -22.60 -1.21
N TRP A 132 -6.59 -21.36 -1.31
CA TRP A 132 -5.83 -20.90 -2.47
C TRP A 132 -4.45 -21.53 -2.53
N THR A 133 -3.75 -21.66 -1.39
CA THR A 133 -2.46 -22.37 -1.33
C THR A 133 -2.58 -23.84 -1.74
N VAL A 134 -3.63 -24.54 -1.28
CA VAL A 134 -3.90 -25.93 -1.65
C VAL A 134 -4.17 -26.02 -3.15
N ARG A 135 -4.99 -25.12 -3.71
CA ARG A 135 -5.21 -25.05 -5.16
C ARG A 135 -3.90 -24.85 -5.90
N ASN A 136 -3.05 -23.92 -5.45
CA ASN A 136 -1.76 -23.67 -6.10
C ASN A 136 -0.87 -24.93 -6.08
N TRP A 137 -0.83 -25.63 -4.95
CA TRP A 137 -0.05 -26.86 -4.84
C TRP A 137 -0.57 -27.99 -5.74
N VAL A 138 -1.89 -28.22 -5.76
CA VAL A 138 -2.49 -29.27 -6.60
C VAL A 138 -2.33 -28.98 -8.09
N VAL A 139 -2.48 -27.72 -8.51
CA VAL A 139 -2.44 -27.34 -9.93
C VAL A 139 -1.01 -27.19 -10.46
N SER A 140 -0.12 -26.57 -9.68
CA SER A 140 1.23 -26.24 -10.15
C SER A 140 2.30 -27.23 -9.68
N GLY A 141 2.00 -28.09 -8.70
CA GLY A 141 2.99 -28.93 -8.03
C GLY A 141 3.85 -28.18 -7.00
N TYR A 142 3.73 -26.85 -6.91
CA TYR A 142 4.53 -26.01 -6.03
C TYR A 142 3.75 -25.46 -4.84
N PHE A 143 4.39 -25.41 -3.67
CA PHE A 143 3.85 -24.70 -2.51
C PHE A 143 3.97 -23.18 -2.68
N VAL A 144 2.88 -22.54 -3.12
CA VAL A 144 2.80 -21.08 -3.29
C VAL A 144 1.67 -20.53 -2.42
N PRO A 145 1.97 -19.83 -1.30
CA PRO A 145 0.95 -19.37 -0.36
C PRO A 145 -0.10 -18.47 -1.01
N VAL A 146 0.34 -17.47 -1.76
CA VAL A 146 -0.53 -16.49 -2.43
C VAL A 146 -0.23 -16.43 -3.92
N ALA A 147 0.95 -15.92 -4.30
CA ALA A 147 1.35 -15.80 -5.69
C ALA A 147 2.89 -15.78 -5.81
N THR A 148 3.39 -16.12 -6.99
CA THR A 148 4.78 -15.88 -7.41
C THR A 148 4.93 -14.46 -7.99
N GLY A 149 6.17 -14.04 -8.27
CA GLY A 149 6.47 -12.77 -8.94
C GLY A 149 7.05 -11.70 -8.03
N ALA A 150 7.30 -12.01 -6.75
CA ALA A 150 7.96 -11.10 -5.82
C ALA A 150 9.45 -10.93 -6.19
N GLY A 151 10.11 -12.01 -6.62
CA GLY A 151 11.47 -11.98 -7.12
C GLY A 151 11.58 -11.22 -8.44
N PHE A 152 10.64 -11.45 -9.35
CA PHE A 152 10.53 -10.66 -10.58
C PHE A 152 10.32 -9.17 -10.29
N SER A 153 9.38 -8.82 -9.40
CA SER A 153 9.14 -7.42 -9.00
C SER A 153 10.38 -6.77 -8.37
N LEU A 154 11.14 -7.55 -7.58
CA LEU A 154 12.41 -7.11 -7.01
C LEU A 154 13.45 -6.84 -8.10
N TRP A 155 13.55 -7.72 -9.11
CA TRP A 155 14.48 -7.55 -10.21
C TRP A 155 14.13 -6.40 -11.14
N VAL A 156 12.88 -6.32 -11.63
CA VAL A 156 12.42 -5.23 -12.50
C VAL A 156 12.59 -3.86 -11.82
N GLY A 157 12.34 -3.79 -10.51
CA GLY A 157 12.47 -2.54 -9.78
C GLY A 157 13.90 -2.13 -9.41
N ASN A 158 14.89 -3.03 -9.49
CA ASN A 158 16.26 -2.72 -9.06
C ASN A 158 17.32 -2.98 -10.13
N ASN A 159 16.94 -3.43 -11.32
CA ASN A 159 17.92 -3.59 -12.39
C ASN A 159 18.43 -2.23 -12.88
N LEU A 160 19.73 -2.18 -13.21
CA LEU A 160 20.39 -0.95 -13.63
C LEU A 160 20.00 -0.49 -15.04
N ILE A 161 19.55 -1.40 -15.90
CA ILE A 161 19.16 -1.09 -17.29
C ILE A 161 18.05 -0.04 -17.30
N THR A 162 17.06 -0.19 -16.42
CA THR A 162 15.92 0.73 -16.34
C THR A 162 16.09 1.76 -15.22
N GLY A 163 17.08 1.60 -14.33
CA GLY A 163 17.14 2.37 -13.08
C GLY A 163 15.86 2.18 -12.24
N GLY A 164 15.23 1.01 -12.38
CA GLY A 164 13.99 0.63 -11.73
C GLY A 164 12.73 1.32 -12.23
N VAL A 165 12.68 1.86 -13.46
CA VAL A 165 11.43 2.42 -14.06
C VAL A 165 10.55 1.35 -14.73
N GLU A 166 9.23 1.61 -14.79
CA GLU A 166 8.22 0.75 -15.42
C GLU A 166 8.24 0.84 -16.95
N GLU A 167 8.28 2.07 -17.45
CA GLU A 167 8.17 2.38 -18.87
C GLU A 167 9.58 2.49 -19.46
N VAL A 168 9.92 1.50 -20.29
CA VAL A 168 11.22 1.37 -20.95
C VAL A 168 10.96 1.34 -22.44
N GLU A 169 11.68 2.14 -23.22
CA GLU A 169 11.52 2.22 -24.67
C GLU A 169 12.86 2.01 -25.38
N GLY A 170 12.80 1.69 -26.67
CA GLY A 170 13.98 1.55 -27.53
C GLY A 170 14.94 0.47 -27.05
N ASP A 171 16.24 0.74 -27.17
CA ASP A 171 17.30 -0.24 -26.90
C ASP A 171 17.28 -0.79 -25.47
N ALA A 172 16.86 0.02 -24.49
CA ALA A 172 16.75 -0.41 -23.10
C ALA A 172 15.66 -1.47 -22.90
N LEU A 173 14.56 -1.40 -23.68
CA LEU A 173 13.47 -2.38 -23.61
C LEU A 173 13.92 -3.71 -24.19
N LEU A 174 14.64 -3.67 -25.32
CA LEU A 174 15.22 -4.85 -25.96
C LEU A 174 16.26 -5.51 -25.04
N ALA A 175 17.13 -4.71 -24.41
CA ALA A 175 18.12 -5.22 -23.45
C ALA A 175 17.47 -5.84 -22.21
N LEU A 176 16.37 -5.25 -21.72
CA LEU A 176 15.61 -5.79 -20.60
C LEU A 176 14.95 -7.14 -20.96
N ASP A 177 14.29 -7.23 -22.12
CA ASP A 177 13.66 -8.46 -22.62
C ASP A 177 14.70 -9.58 -22.75
N GLN A 178 15.80 -9.31 -23.44
CA GLN A 178 16.86 -10.28 -23.65
C GLN A 178 17.41 -10.80 -22.31
N ARG A 179 17.62 -9.90 -21.35
CA ARG A 179 18.10 -10.26 -20.01
C ARG A 179 17.07 -11.07 -19.22
N MET A 180 15.80 -10.70 -19.30
CA MET A 180 14.70 -11.43 -18.68
C MET A 180 14.64 -12.88 -19.20
N ARG A 181 14.68 -13.06 -20.53
CA ARG A 181 14.71 -14.38 -21.18
C ARG A 181 15.92 -15.20 -20.76
N THR A 182 17.09 -14.56 -20.63
CA THR A 182 18.32 -15.24 -20.20
C THR A 182 18.21 -15.77 -18.77
N ILE A 183 17.66 -14.97 -17.85
CA ILE A 183 17.46 -15.39 -16.45
C ILE A 183 16.46 -16.55 -16.37
N ALA A 184 15.35 -16.46 -17.12
CA ALA A 184 14.32 -17.49 -17.12
C ALA A 184 14.81 -18.81 -17.74
N ALA A 185 15.49 -18.75 -18.90
CA ALA A 185 16.06 -19.92 -19.58
C ALA A 185 17.07 -20.66 -18.68
N ALA A 186 17.90 -19.92 -17.94
CA ALA A 186 18.88 -20.51 -17.02
C ALA A 186 18.24 -21.18 -15.81
N ALA A 187 17.01 -20.82 -15.44
CA ALA A 187 16.34 -21.30 -14.23
C ALA A 187 15.48 -22.54 -14.47
N ASP A 188 14.80 -22.64 -15.62
CA ASP A 188 13.80 -23.69 -15.88
C ASP A 188 14.10 -24.54 -17.12
N GLY A 189 15.08 -24.16 -17.95
CA GLY A 189 15.44 -24.89 -19.17
C GLY A 189 14.34 -24.99 -20.24
N GLN A 190 13.17 -24.38 -20.01
CA GLN A 190 12.04 -24.32 -20.94
C GLN A 190 12.07 -23.05 -21.81
N ASP A 191 11.33 -23.11 -22.93
CA ASP A 191 11.25 -22.04 -23.93
C ASP A 191 10.85 -20.69 -23.28
N PRO A 192 11.68 -19.63 -23.42
CA PRO A 192 11.37 -18.27 -22.97
C PRO A 192 10.05 -17.70 -23.51
N ALA A 193 9.44 -18.34 -24.50
CA ALA A 193 8.09 -18.05 -25.00
C ALA A 193 6.97 -18.23 -23.95
N LEU A 194 7.20 -18.94 -22.84
CA LEU A 194 6.21 -19.12 -21.75
C LEU A 194 6.03 -17.88 -20.86
N LEU A 195 6.95 -16.92 -20.94
CA LEU A 195 6.73 -15.57 -20.43
C LEU A 195 5.93 -14.84 -21.51
N ASP A 196 4.58 -14.85 -21.40
CA ASP A 196 3.66 -13.96 -22.15
C ASP A 196 3.90 -12.49 -21.76
N TRP A 197 5.12 -12.02 -21.96
CA TRP A 197 5.51 -10.64 -21.80
C TRP A 197 5.44 -9.99 -23.18
N GLU A 198 4.32 -9.34 -23.47
CA GLU A 198 4.22 -8.42 -24.59
C GLU A 198 4.71 -7.03 -24.15
N PRO A 199 5.85 -6.55 -24.67
CA PRO A 199 6.36 -5.22 -24.36
C PRO A 199 5.41 -4.07 -24.75
N SER A 200 4.49 -4.31 -25.69
CA SER A 200 3.68 -3.29 -26.37
C SER A 200 2.50 -2.73 -25.55
N THR A 201 2.10 -3.39 -24.46
CA THR A 201 0.88 -3.00 -23.72
C THR A 201 1.15 -2.36 -22.36
N GLY A 202 2.39 -2.35 -21.86
CA GLY A 202 2.74 -1.83 -20.53
C GLY A 202 2.05 -2.57 -19.37
N VAL A 203 1.35 -3.67 -19.66
CA VAL A 203 0.64 -4.51 -18.70
C VAL A 203 1.03 -5.96 -18.96
N GLY A 204 2.30 -6.28 -18.72
CA GLY A 204 2.77 -7.66 -18.76
C GLY A 204 2.15 -8.44 -17.61
N HIS A 205 1.15 -9.27 -17.91
CA HIS A 205 0.67 -10.28 -16.97
C HIS A 205 1.69 -11.41 -17.01
N SER A 206 2.54 -11.49 -15.98
CA SER A 206 3.44 -12.61 -15.74
C SER A 206 2.64 -13.85 -15.31
N ALA A 207 1.84 -14.38 -16.24
CA ALA A 207 0.86 -15.42 -15.96
C ALA A 207 1.50 -16.74 -15.49
N ASN A 208 2.79 -17.00 -15.77
CA ASN A 208 3.43 -18.29 -15.54
C ASN A 208 4.87 -18.21 -15.00
N ILE A 209 5.15 -17.37 -13.98
CA ILE A 209 6.47 -17.41 -13.31
C ILE A 209 6.48 -18.59 -12.32
N THR A 210 7.27 -19.62 -12.61
CA THR A 210 7.52 -20.74 -11.68
C THR A 210 8.33 -20.27 -10.46
N PRO A 211 8.24 -20.94 -9.30
CA PRO A 211 9.03 -20.56 -8.13
C PRO A 211 10.54 -20.61 -8.34
N ASP A 212 11.03 -21.44 -9.27
CA ASP A 212 12.44 -21.49 -9.65
C ASP A 212 12.87 -20.25 -10.42
N VAL A 213 12.09 -19.85 -11.42
CA VAL A 213 12.29 -18.61 -12.17
C VAL A 213 12.17 -17.39 -11.26
N ASP A 214 11.17 -17.33 -10.36
CA ASP A 214 11.02 -16.21 -9.41
C ASP A 214 12.24 -16.10 -8.47
N ARG A 215 12.75 -17.24 -7.98
CA ARG A 215 13.98 -17.29 -7.19
C ARG A 215 15.21 -16.85 -7.99
N ALA A 216 15.29 -17.18 -9.28
CA ALA A 216 16.37 -16.72 -10.14
C ALA A 216 16.37 -15.19 -10.30
N PHE A 217 15.20 -14.59 -10.54
CA PHE A 217 15.06 -13.12 -10.55
C PHE A 217 15.45 -12.50 -9.21
N ALA A 218 14.98 -13.05 -8.10
CA ALA A 218 15.35 -12.54 -6.77
C ALA A 218 16.88 -12.59 -6.54
N ARG A 219 17.54 -13.69 -6.91
CA ARG A 219 19.00 -13.83 -6.79
C ARG A 219 19.74 -12.83 -7.65
N GLU A 220 19.28 -12.60 -8.87
CA GLU A 220 19.89 -11.63 -9.78
C GLU A 220 19.72 -10.21 -9.27
N ALA A 221 18.54 -9.85 -8.79
CA ALA A 221 18.28 -8.55 -8.18
C ALA A 221 19.22 -8.30 -6.99
N LEU A 222 19.34 -9.29 -6.08
CA LEU A 222 20.23 -9.19 -4.93
C LEU A 222 21.71 -9.12 -5.33
N ARG A 223 22.09 -9.77 -6.43
CA ARG A 223 23.46 -9.70 -6.98
C ARG A 223 23.75 -8.28 -7.47
N GLU A 224 22.88 -7.69 -8.29
CA GLU A 224 23.03 -6.30 -8.74
C GLU A 224 23.06 -5.33 -7.58
N MET A 225 22.12 -5.48 -6.63
CA MET A 225 22.02 -4.58 -5.49
C MET A 225 23.28 -4.58 -4.61
N LYS A 226 23.91 -5.75 -4.47
CA LYS A 226 25.18 -5.90 -3.73
C LYS A 226 26.38 -5.38 -4.51
N ALA A 227 26.40 -5.54 -5.83
CA ALA A 227 27.47 -5.05 -6.68
C ALA A 227 27.46 -3.52 -6.82
N HIS A 228 26.27 -2.91 -6.74
CA HIS A 228 26.05 -1.48 -6.99
C HIS A 228 25.24 -0.82 -5.86
N PRO A 229 25.81 -0.72 -4.63
CA PRO A 229 25.06 -0.28 -3.45
C PRO A 229 24.65 1.19 -3.50
N ALA A 230 25.47 2.07 -4.11
CA ALA A 230 25.17 3.49 -4.22
C ALA A 230 24.02 3.73 -5.22
N GLU A 231 24.08 3.09 -6.39
CA GLU A 231 23.05 3.13 -7.41
C GLU A 231 21.75 2.54 -6.88
N THR A 232 21.83 1.45 -6.12
CA THR A 232 20.68 0.83 -5.45
C THR A 232 20.01 1.81 -4.48
N LEU A 233 20.79 2.50 -3.65
CA LEU A 233 20.24 3.51 -2.74
C LEU A 233 19.53 4.64 -3.50
N VAL A 234 20.10 5.09 -4.62
CA VAL A 234 19.47 6.08 -5.49
C VAL A 234 18.17 5.56 -6.10
N ILE A 235 18.15 4.33 -6.62
CA ILE A 235 16.96 3.70 -7.22
C ILE A 235 15.86 3.51 -6.17
N VAL A 236 16.17 2.98 -5.00
CA VAL A 236 15.24 2.82 -3.88
C VAL A 236 14.66 4.17 -3.45
N SER A 237 15.50 5.21 -3.30
CA SER A 237 15.07 6.55 -2.92
C SER A 237 14.15 7.18 -3.97
N ARG A 238 14.48 7.02 -5.26
CA ARG A 238 13.63 7.48 -6.37
C ARG A 238 12.28 6.76 -6.39
N LYS A 239 12.22 5.48 -6.03
CA LYS A 239 10.97 4.72 -5.95
C LYS A 239 10.08 5.17 -4.81
N VAL A 240 10.63 5.66 -3.70
CA VAL A 240 9.83 6.34 -2.65
C VAL A 240 9.17 7.59 -3.23
N VAL A 241 9.93 8.45 -3.91
CA VAL A 241 9.36 9.64 -4.56
C VAL A 241 8.31 9.25 -5.60
N ARG A 242 8.58 8.20 -6.40
CA ARG A 242 7.66 7.74 -7.43
C ARG A 242 6.32 7.25 -6.88
N LEU A 243 6.37 6.51 -5.76
CA LEU A 243 5.18 6.00 -5.08
C LEU A 243 4.19 7.12 -4.74
N TRP A 244 4.71 8.27 -4.36
CA TRP A 244 3.91 9.37 -3.83
C TRP A 244 3.58 10.46 -4.85
N PHE A 245 4.46 10.69 -5.82
CA PHE A 245 4.38 11.87 -6.68
C PHE A 245 4.29 11.59 -8.17
N SER A 246 4.66 10.40 -8.65
CA SER A 246 4.91 10.22 -10.09
C SER A 246 3.92 9.29 -10.79
N ILE A 247 3.23 9.82 -11.78
CA ILE A 247 2.26 9.10 -12.63
C ILE A 247 2.90 8.26 -13.75
N GLY A 248 4.24 8.17 -13.82
CA GLY A 248 4.95 7.64 -15.01
C GLY A 248 5.16 8.71 -16.09
N ARG A 249 5.96 8.42 -17.13
CA ARG A 249 6.22 9.37 -18.24
C ARG A 249 5.03 9.39 -19.20
N LEU A 250 3.92 9.98 -18.76
CA LEU A 250 2.98 10.54 -19.72
C LEU A 250 3.62 11.80 -20.33
N LYS A 251 3.51 11.97 -21.65
CA LYS A 251 3.82 13.22 -22.38
C LYS A 251 3.09 14.46 -21.81
N ASN A 252 2.19 14.26 -20.84
CA ASN A 252 1.40 15.28 -20.17
C ASN A 252 2.03 15.76 -18.86
N GLN A 253 2.99 16.68 -18.98
CA GLN A 253 3.67 17.31 -17.85
C GLN A 253 2.71 18.06 -16.91
N TRP A 254 1.57 18.54 -17.42
CA TRP A 254 0.55 19.22 -16.61
C TRP A 254 -0.11 18.30 -15.61
N ALA A 255 -0.49 17.09 -16.03
CA ALA A 255 -1.04 16.09 -15.12
C ALA A 255 -0.03 15.70 -14.03
N GLN A 256 1.24 15.54 -14.39
CA GLN A 256 2.32 15.24 -13.44
C GLN A 256 2.52 16.39 -12.43
N GLY A 257 2.47 17.64 -12.89
CA GLY A 257 2.53 18.82 -12.01
C GLY A 257 1.33 18.89 -11.06
N TYR A 258 0.12 18.64 -11.56
CA TYR A 258 -1.11 18.59 -10.76
C TYR A 258 -1.03 17.51 -9.66
N VAL A 259 -0.64 16.29 -10.02
CA VAL A 259 -0.47 15.20 -9.04
C VAL A 259 0.58 15.57 -8.00
N ALA A 260 1.73 16.10 -8.41
CA ALA A 260 2.78 16.49 -7.49
C ALA A 260 2.30 17.58 -6.50
N LEU A 261 1.52 18.55 -6.96
CA LEU A 261 0.93 19.59 -6.14
C LEU A 261 -0.08 19.02 -5.13
N VAL A 262 -1.06 18.23 -5.61
CA VAL A 262 -2.12 17.66 -4.76
C VAL A 262 -1.53 16.70 -3.73
N GLN A 263 -0.66 15.78 -4.16
CA GLN A 263 0.00 14.83 -3.24
C GLN A 263 0.95 15.53 -2.29
N GLY A 264 1.69 16.54 -2.75
CA GLY A 264 2.56 17.35 -1.90
C GLY A 264 1.80 18.08 -0.81
N ALA A 265 0.67 18.70 -1.14
CA ALA A 265 -0.22 19.32 -0.17
C ALA A 265 -0.78 18.30 0.83
N LEU A 266 -1.30 17.18 0.35
CA LEU A 266 -1.85 16.12 1.20
C LEU A 266 -0.81 15.54 2.16
N LEU A 267 0.38 15.19 1.67
CA LEU A 267 1.44 14.61 2.50
C LEU A 267 2.00 15.62 3.50
N THR A 268 2.12 16.89 3.12
CA THR A 268 2.57 17.95 4.05
C THR A 268 1.56 18.15 5.17
N LEU A 269 0.27 18.25 4.83
CA LEU A 269 -0.81 18.38 5.80
C LEU A 269 -0.94 17.12 6.67
N ALA A 270 -0.77 15.94 6.09
CA ALA A 270 -0.78 14.67 6.83
C ALA A 270 0.39 14.61 7.81
N GLY A 271 1.59 15.00 7.39
CA GLY A 271 2.76 15.11 8.27
C GLY A 271 2.52 16.06 9.44
N TRP A 272 1.94 17.24 9.17
CA TRP A 272 1.53 18.17 10.22
C TRP A 272 0.50 17.53 11.18
N GLY A 273 -0.54 16.91 10.62
CA GLY A 273 -1.58 16.22 11.39
C GLY A 273 -1.01 15.12 12.28
N ILE A 274 -0.08 14.31 11.76
CA ILE A 274 0.62 13.26 12.52
C ILE A 274 1.42 13.88 13.68
N VAL A 275 2.20 14.94 13.43
CA VAL A 275 2.98 15.61 14.47
C VAL A 275 2.09 16.14 15.59
N ILE A 276 0.97 16.78 15.25
CA ILE A 276 0.03 17.31 16.24
C ILE A 276 -0.67 16.18 17.00
N ALA A 277 -1.12 15.14 16.30
CA ALA A 277 -1.75 13.98 16.92
C ALA A 277 -0.81 13.27 17.89
N TRP A 278 0.48 13.12 17.51
CA TRP A 278 1.51 12.57 18.37
C TRP A 278 1.78 13.45 19.61
N ARG A 279 1.88 14.78 19.43
CA ARG A 279 2.03 15.72 20.55
C ARG A 279 0.85 15.73 21.51
N ARG A 280 -0.32 15.28 21.07
CA ARG A 280 -1.52 15.09 21.93
C ARG A 280 -1.54 13.72 22.62
N GLY A 281 -0.48 12.93 22.51
CA GLY A 281 -0.36 11.62 23.15
C GLY A 281 -1.15 10.51 22.47
N LEU A 282 -1.64 10.72 21.24
CA LEU A 282 -2.37 9.68 20.52
C LEU A 282 -1.43 8.54 20.10
N GLN A 283 -1.92 7.31 20.23
CA GLN A 283 -1.20 6.12 19.78
C GLN A 283 -1.38 5.91 18.27
N LEU A 284 -0.40 6.36 17.48
CA LEU A 284 -0.50 6.39 16.02
C LEU A 284 0.13 5.20 15.30
N TRP A 285 1.00 4.44 15.97
CA TRP A 285 1.72 3.33 15.34
C TRP A 285 0.82 2.30 14.63
N PRO A 286 -0.41 1.96 15.08
CA PRO A 286 -1.27 1.03 14.36
C PRO A 286 -1.68 1.55 12.97
N LEU A 287 -1.59 2.86 12.74
CA LEU A 287 -1.94 3.52 11.49
C LEU A 287 -0.69 3.91 10.67
N LEU A 288 0.43 4.22 11.32
CA LEU A 288 1.66 4.61 10.64
C LEU A 288 2.48 3.42 10.13
N VAL A 289 2.45 2.30 10.85
CA VAL A 289 3.18 1.08 10.44
C VAL A 289 2.73 0.58 9.06
N PRO A 290 1.43 0.48 8.73
CA PRO A 290 0.98 0.12 7.39
C PRO A 290 1.51 1.05 6.28
N ILE A 291 1.55 2.36 6.53
CA ILE A 291 2.06 3.35 5.57
C ILE A 291 3.56 3.11 5.33
N GLY A 292 4.33 2.98 6.40
CA GLY A 292 5.77 2.70 6.33
C GLY A 292 6.07 1.35 5.68
N TYR A 293 5.28 0.31 6.02
CA TYR A 293 5.39 -1.04 5.48
C TYR A 293 5.19 -1.08 3.97
N VAL A 294 4.05 -0.58 3.47
CA VAL A 294 3.75 -0.59 2.03
C VAL A 294 4.74 0.29 1.26
N THR A 295 5.13 1.44 1.84
CA THR A 295 6.18 2.29 1.25
C THR A 295 7.50 1.53 1.13
N ALA A 296 7.94 0.84 2.20
CA ALA A 296 9.18 0.08 2.19
C ALA A 296 9.15 -1.08 1.19
N VAL A 297 8.05 -1.83 1.13
CA VAL A 297 7.91 -2.94 0.17
C VAL A 297 8.02 -2.42 -1.26
N HIS A 298 7.32 -1.34 -1.63
CA HIS A 298 7.37 -0.80 -2.99
C HIS A 298 8.67 -0.05 -3.30
N ALA A 299 9.31 0.54 -2.29
CA ALA A 299 10.65 1.11 -2.44
C ALA A 299 11.71 0.03 -2.68
N LEU A 300 11.58 -1.14 -2.04
CA LEU A 300 12.52 -2.25 -2.22
C LEU A 300 12.22 -3.05 -3.47
N THR A 301 10.97 -3.25 -3.84
CA THR A 301 10.59 -3.99 -5.04
C THR A 301 10.37 -3.00 -6.19
N PHE A 302 9.11 -2.81 -6.57
CA PHE A 302 8.66 -1.99 -7.66
C PHE A 302 7.62 -0.97 -7.17
N SER A 303 7.67 0.24 -7.72
CA SER A 303 6.88 1.38 -7.25
C SER A 303 6.24 2.13 -8.40
N THR A 304 4.98 2.48 -8.21
CA THR A 304 4.16 3.35 -9.07
C THR A 304 3.19 4.11 -8.17
N LEU A 305 2.70 5.27 -8.61
CA LEU A 305 1.73 6.06 -7.82
C LEU A 305 0.48 5.25 -7.43
N ARG A 306 0.06 4.33 -8.30
CA ARG A 306 -1.08 3.43 -8.10
C ARG A 306 -0.98 2.66 -6.77
N TYR A 307 0.22 2.29 -6.34
CA TYR A 307 0.40 1.54 -5.10
C TYR A 307 0.26 2.38 -3.83
N SER A 308 0.14 3.70 -3.94
CA SER A 308 -0.21 4.57 -2.81
C SER A 308 -1.71 4.57 -2.48
N ILE A 309 -2.59 4.20 -3.41
CA ILE A 309 -4.06 4.27 -3.25
C ILE A 309 -4.55 3.60 -1.95
N PRO A 310 -4.09 2.38 -1.58
CA PRO A 310 -4.55 1.72 -0.36
C PRO A 310 -4.18 2.45 0.92
N LEU A 311 -3.19 3.37 0.85
CA LEU A 311 -2.74 4.20 1.96
C LEU A 311 -3.49 5.53 2.05
N MET A 312 -4.10 5.98 0.96
CA MET A 312 -4.76 7.28 0.88
C MET A 312 -5.88 7.50 1.91
N PRO A 313 -6.68 6.48 2.30
CA PRO A 313 -7.62 6.63 3.42
C PRO A 313 -6.97 7.14 4.71
N LEU A 314 -5.77 6.65 5.04
CA LEU A 314 -5.04 7.07 6.24
C LEU A 314 -4.37 8.44 6.04
N VAL A 315 -3.77 8.66 4.88
CA VAL A 315 -3.10 9.94 4.54
C VAL A 315 -4.12 11.08 4.54
N ILE A 316 -5.27 10.91 3.90
CA ILE A 316 -6.32 11.93 3.81
C ILE A 316 -6.90 12.23 5.19
N MET A 317 -7.13 11.21 6.04
CA MET A 317 -7.57 11.42 7.42
C MET A 317 -6.60 12.33 8.20
N PHE A 318 -5.29 12.04 8.15
CA PHE A 318 -4.30 12.89 8.82
C PHE A 318 -4.19 14.27 8.16
N ALA A 319 -4.33 14.37 6.84
CA ALA A 319 -4.28 15.63 6.11
C ALA A 319 -5.44 16.56 6.48
N VAL A 320 -6.67 16.04 6.57
CA VAL A 320 -7.85 16.80 7.02
C VAL A 320 -7.65 17.30 8.44
N PHE A 321 -7.17 16.45 9.34
CA PHE A 321 -6.87 16.85 10.71
C PHE A 321 -5.79 17.94 10.79
N GLY A 322 -4.71 17.79 10.02
CA GLY A 322 -3.65 18.79 9.94
C GLY A 322 -4.12 20.12 9.35
N ALA A 323 -4.95 20.09 8.30
CA ALA A 323 -5.50 21.28 7.66
C ALA A 323 -6.36 22.11 8.62
N LEU A 324 -7.24 21.47 9.39
CA LEU A 324 -8.09 22.19 10.35
C LEU A 324 -7.32 22.73 11.54
N ASP A 325 -6.31 22.01 12.03
CA ASP A 325 -5.41 22.53 13.07
C ASP A 325 -4.62 23.75 12.58
N LEU A 326 -4.07 23.67 11.36
CA LEU A 326 -3.34 24.78 10.74
C LEU A 326 -4.25 26.00 10.52
N CYS A 327 -5.46 25.80 9.97
CA CYS A 327 -6.45 26.86 9.77
C CYS A 327 -6.79 27.57 11.10
N ALA A 328 -7.07 26.80 12.16
CA ALA A 328 -7.40 27.36 13.47
C ALA A 328 -6.24 28.19 14.07
N ARG A 329 -4.98 27.78 13.84
CA ARG A 329 -3.80 28.53 14.26
C ARG A 329 -3.61 29.83 13.48
N VAL A 330 -3.81 29.79 12.16
CA VAL A 330 -3.70 30.98 11.31
C VAL A 330 -4.76 32.01 11.68
N LEU A 331 -6.02 31.59 11.83
CA LEU A 331 -7.11 32.49 12.26
C LEU A 331 -6.81 33.11 13.63
N GLY A 332 -6.34 32.31 14.59
CA GLY A 332 -5.95 32.82 15.91
C GLY A 332 -4.79 33.81 15.87
N ARG A 333 -3.80 33.61 14.99
CA ARG A 333 -2.69 34.57 14.79
C ARG A 333 -3.14 35.86 14.14
N LEU A 334 -4.13 35.80 13.25
CA LEU A 334 -4.69 36.97 12.58
C LEU A 334 -5.77 37.68 13.41
N ALA A 335 -6.04 37.23 14.64
CA ALA A 335 -7.14 37.70 15.48
C ALA A 335 -8.51 37.68 14.78
N ILE A 336 -8.70 36.77 13.83
CA ILE A 336 -9.97 36.56 13.13
C ILE A 336 -10.82 35.62 13.97
N GLU A 337 -12.06 36.02 14.26
CA GLU A 337 -13.02 35.14 14.93
C GLU A 337 -13.19 33.83 14.17
N ARG A 338 -13.17 32.71 14.90
CA ARG A 338 -13.35 31.41 14.27
C ARG A 338 -14.77 31.33 13.71
N PRO A 339 -14.95 30.96 12.44
CA PRO A 339 -16.28 30.81 11.89
C PRO A 339 -17.03 29.70 12.65
N ALA A 340 -18.35 29.87 12.80
CA ALA A 340 -19.20 29.00 13.63
C ALA A 340 -19.06 27.50 13.26
N TRP A 341 -18.91 27.19 11.97
CA TRP A 341 -18.71 25.81 11.52
C TRP A 341 -17.40 25.20 12.05
N LEU A 342 -16.31 25.97 12.09
CA LEU A 342 -15.03 25.48 12.60
C LEU A 342 -15.06 25.29 14.11
N ALA A 343 -15.73 26.20 14.82
CA ALA A 343 -15.97 26.07 16.26
C ALA A 343 -16.80 24.82 16.58
N ALA A 344 -17.88 24.57 15.82
CA ALA A 344 -18.71 23.39 15.97
C ALA A 344 -17.93 22.09 15.75
N LEU A 345 -17.09 22.00 14.71
CA LEU A 345 -16.26 20.82 14.44
C LEU A 345 -15.23 20.54 15.55
N GLN A 346 -14.81 21.56 16.30
CA GLN A 346 -13.83 21.43 17.37
C GLN A 346 -14.46 21.20 18.75
N ALA A 347 -15.72 21.59 18.94
CA ALA A 347 -16.47 21.46 20.19
C ALA A 347 -16.93 20.02 20.48
N GLU A 348 -16.98 19.13 19.47
CA GLU A 348 -17.35 17.72 19.62
C GLU A 348 -16.24 16.81 20.22
N ARG A 349 -15.34 17.35 21.05
CA ARG A 349 -14.26 16.61 21.72
C ARG A 349 -14.56 16.35 23.18
#